data_AF-V8QY39-F1
#
_entry.id   AF-V8QY39-F1
#
_cell.length_a   1.000
_cell.length_b   1.000
_cell.length_c   1.000
_cell.angle_alpha   90.00
_cell.angle_beta   90.00
_cell.angle_gamma   90.00
#
_symmetry.space_group_name_H-M   'P 1'
#
loop_
_entity.id
_entity.type
_entity.pdbx_description
1 polymer ?
#
loop_
_entity_poly.entity_id
_entity_poly.type
_entity_poly.pdbx_seq_one_letter_code
_entity_poly.pdbx_strand_id
1 'polypeptide(L)'
;MEKKFTLKRDAVIYSNEVFERLRALKTNIAAVVEDTTDYREQLRAAQDDAAKEQAKRMISVQRLAKSAWQNLDQVYGSLFGKGK
;
A
#
# COMPACT_ATOMS: atom_id res chain seq x y z
N MET A 1 -8.55 -5.59 -40.29
CA MET A 1 -7.68 -5.70 -39.10
C MET A 1 -8.52 -6.22 -37.95
N GLU A 2 -8.09 -7.31 -37.33
CA GLU A 2 -8.78 -7.90 -36.16
C GLU A 2 -8.31 -7.20 -34.88
N LYS A 3 -9.24 -6.89 -33.96
CA LYS A 3 -8.89 -6.31 -32.64
C LYS A 3 -8.32 -7.40 -31.75
N LYS A 4 -7.00 -7.33 -31.48
CA LYS A 4 -6.28 -8.33 -30.67
C LYS A 4 -6.23 -8.01 -29.17
N PHE A 5 -6.56 -6.78 -28.76
CA PHE A 5 -6.58 -6.38 -27.35
C PHE A 5 -7.49 -5.17 -27.11
N THR A 6 -7.89 -4.98 -25.86
CA THR A 6 -8.59 -3.78 -25.38
C THR A 6 -7.80 -3.18 -24.21
N LEU A 7 -7.43 -1.91 -24.31
CA LEU A 7 -6.80 -1.19 -23.22
C LEU A 7 -7.87 -0.62 -22.29
N LYS A 8 -7.86 -1.05 -21.02
CA LYS A 8 -8.69 -0.47 -19.96
C LYS A 8 -7.89 0.62 -19.24
N ARG A 9 -8.21 1.89 -19.51
CA ARG A 9 -7.48 3.05 -18.95
C ARG A 9 -7.54 3.13 -17.42
N ASP A 10 -8.59 2.59 -16.82
CA ASP A 10 -8.78 2.57 -15.36
C ASP A 10 -8.02 1.41 -14.68
N ALA A 11 -7.43 0.49 -15.45
CA ALA A 11 -6.64 -0.63 -14.97
C ALA A 11 -5.13 -0.32 -14.96
N VAL A 12 -4.76 0.86 -14.43
CA VAL A 12 -3.36 1.30 -14.31
C VAL A 12 -2.90 1.20 -12.86
N ILE A 13 -1.80 0.48 -12.63
CA ILE A 13 -1.10 0.47 -11.35
C ILE A 13 -0.04 1.58 -11.37
N TYR A 14 -0.12 2.51 -10.42
CA TYR A 14 0.85 3.59 -10.28
C TYR A 14 2.06 3.14 -9.46
N SER A 15 3.23 3.75 -9.73
CA SER A 15 4.40 3.55 -8.88
C SER A 15 4.14 4.09 -7.48
N ASN A 16 4.44 3.30 -6.46
CA ASN A 16 4.34 3.72 -5.07
C ASN A 16 5.55 3.17 -4.29
N GLU A 17 6.23 4.04 -3.54
CA GLU A 17 7.40 3.67 -2.74
C GLU A 17 7.12 2.58 -1.69
N VAL A 18 5.86 2.36 -1.33
CA VAL A 18 5.49 1.32 -0.37
C VAL A 18 5.99 -0.05 -0.81
N PHE A 19 5.99 -0.36 -2.11
CA PHE A 19 6.40 -1.68 -2.60
C PHE A 19 7.87 -1.99 -2.30
N GLU A 20 8.75 -0.98 -2.37
CA GLU A 20 10.16 -1.13 -1.97
C GLU A 20 10.31 -1.27 -0.45
N ARG A 21 9.53 -0.49 0.32
CA ARG A 21 9.56 -0.53 1.78
C ARG A 21 9.07 -1.88 2.34
N LEU A 22 8.08 -2.48 1.70
CA LEU A 22 7.53 -3.79 2.06
C LEU A 22 8.59 -4.91 1.94
N ARG A 23 9.47 -4.85 0.93
CA ARG A 23 10.56 -5.80 0.76
C ARG A 23 11.51 -5.79 1.97
N ALA A 24 11.89 -4.61 2.44
CA ALA A 24 12.76 -4.47 3.61
C ALA A 24 12.09 -4.97 4.89
N LEU A 25 10.77 -4.80 5.01
CA LEU A 25 9.96 -5.26 6.14
C LEU A 25 9.56 -6.73 6.05
N LYS A 26 9.86 -7.42 4.94
CA LYS A 26 9.47 -8.81 4.68
C LYS A 26 7.97 -9.06 4.91
N THR A 27 7.15 -8.10 4.52
CA THR A 27 5.68 -8.16 4.68
C THR A 27 4.99 -7.82 3.36
N ASN A 28 3.67 -7.98 3.31
CA ASN A 28 2.85 -7.65 2.15
C ASN A 28 1.93 -6.45 2.45
N ILE A 29 1.37 -5.85 1.40
CA ILE A 29 0.55 -4.64 1.53
C ILE A 29 -0.75 -4.89 2.30
N ALA A 30 -1.38 -6.06 2.18
CA ALA A 30 -2.61 -6.39 2.89
C ALA A 30 -2.38 -6.40 4.40
N ALA A 31 -1.31 -7.05 4.85
CA ALA A 31 -0.91 -7.09 6.25
C ALA A 31 -0.68 -5.68 6.83
N VAL A 32 -0.12 -4.76 6.05
CA VAL A 32 0.07 -3.36 6.49
C VAL A 32 -1.24 -2.57 6.55
N VAL A 33 -2.18 -2.84 5.64
CA VAL A 33 -3.50 -2.17 5.64
C VAL A 33 -4.37 -2.65 6.79
N GLU A 34 -4.27 -3.93 7.15
CA GLU A 34 -5.00 -4.55 8.26
C GLU A 34 -4.35 -4.26 9.64
N ASP A 35 -3.14 -3.72 9.65
CA ASP A 35 -2.41 -3.39 10.87
C ASP A 35 -3.04 -2.19 11.58
N THR A 36 -3.62 -2.46 12.75
CA THR A 36 -4.30 -1.48 13.61
C THR A 36 -3.39 -0.86 14.67
N THR A 37 -2.09 -1.16 14.66
CA THR A 37 -1.12 -0.65 15.62
C THR A 37 -1.03 0.88 15.55
N ASP A 38 -1.19 1.56 16.69
CA ASP A 38 -0.96 3.01 16.80
C ASP A 38 0.54 3.33 16.94
N TYR A 39 1.24 3.35 15.80
CA TYR A 39 2.64 3.74 15.77
C TYR A 39 2.88 5.20 16.15
N ARG A 40 1.87 6.08 16.15
CA ARG A 40 2.03 7.46 16.64
C ARG A 40 2.10 7.48 18.16
N GLU A 41 1.32 6.64 18.83
CA GLU A 41 1.46 6.41 20.27
C GLU A 41 2.82 5.79 20.59
N GLN A 42 3.24 4.73 19.87
CA GLN A 42 4.57 4.13 20.06
C GLN A 42 5.69 5.14 19.87
N LEU A 43 5.59 6.03 18.89
CA LEU A 43 6.57 7.09 18.67
C LEU A 43 6.65 8.06 19.86
N ARG A 44 5.52 8.39 20.49
CA ARG A 44 5.49 9.27 21.68
C ARG A 44 6.06 8.56 22.92
N ALA A 45 5.83 7.26 23.05
CA ALA A 45 6.27 6.46 24.19
C ALA A 45 7.73 5.97 24.09
N ALA A 46 8.32 5.96 22.89
CA ALA A 46 9.64 5.42 22.61
C ALA A 46 10.76 6.16 23.40
N GLN A 47 11.55 5.38 24.14
CA GLN A 47 12.64 5.89 24.99
C GLN A 47 13.99 5.97 24.27
N ASP A 48 14.18 5.17 23.23
CA ASP A 48 15.41 5.14 22.43
C ASP A 48 15.16 5.50 20.96
N ASP A 49 16.23 5.86 20.27
CA ASP A 49 16.16 6.34 18.90
C ASP A 49 15.83 5.23 17.89
N ALA A 50 16.18 3.97 18.19
CA ALA A 50 15.85 2.85 17.31
C ALA A 50 14.33 2.61 17.28
N ALA A 51 13.68 2.62 18.44
CA ALA A 51 12.23 2.52 18.57
C ALA A 51 11.51 3.70 17.90
N LYS A 52 12.04 4.93 18.03
CA LYS A 52 11.50 6.10 17.33
C LYS A 52 11.59 5.94 15.81
N GLU A 53 12.73 5.50 15.29
CA GLU A 53 12.92 5.30 13.84
C GLU A 53 12.06 4.17 13.30
N GLN A 54 11.86 3.09 14.06
CA GLN A 54 10.92 2.03 13.69
C GLN A 54 9.48 2.57 13.62
N ALA A 55 9.02 3.30 14.64
CA ALA A 55 7.67 3.86 14.65
C ALA A 55 7.45 4.85 13.50
N LYS A 56 8.41 5.75 13.22
CA LYS A 56 8.36 6.66 12.05
C LYS A 56 8.27 5.89 10.73
N ARG A 57 9.06 4.83 10.58
CA ARG A 57 9.06 3.98 9.39
C ARG A 57 7.68 3.35 9.18
N MET A 58 7.08 2.80 10.23
CA MET A 58 5.78 2.15 10.14
C MET A 58 4.64 3.14 9.85
N ILE A 59 4.66 4.34 10.46
CA ILE A 59 3.71 5.42 10.11
C ILE A 59 3.78 5.76 8.62
N SER A 60 4.99 5.90 8.07
CA SER A 60 5.19 6.20 6.66
C SER A 60 4.64 5.08 5.76
N VAL A 61 4.91 3.83 6.13
CA VAL A 61 4.45 2.64 5.39
C VAL A 61 2.93 2.51 5.43
N GLN A 62 2.28 2.65 6.58
CA GLN A 62 0.81 2.65 6.69
C GLN A 62 0.17 3.72 5.80
N ARG A 63 0.74 4.94 5.79
CA ARG A 63 0.23 6.04 4.96
C ARG A 63 0.31 5.74 3.47
N LEU A 64 1.43 5.20 3.01
CA LEU A 64 1.63 4.87 1.59
C LEU A 64 0.84 3.63 1.15
N ALA A 65 0.66 2.66 2.06
CA ALA A 65 -0.07 1.43 1.79
C ALA A 65 -1.54 1.70 1.46
N LYS A 66 -2.20 2.65 2.15
CA LYS A 66 -3.61 2.95 1.91
C LYS A 66 -3.90 3.38 0.46
N SER A 67 -3.08 4.27 -0.11
CA SER A 67 -3.30 4.74 -1.49
C SER A 67 -2.94 3.66 -2.53
N ALA A 68 -1.87 2.89 -2.30
CA ALA A 68 -1.53 1.76 -3.16
C ALA A 68 -2.63 0.69 -3.14
N TRP A 69 -3.16 0.37 -1.96
CA TRP A 69 -4.25 -0.60 -1.81
C TRP A 69 -5.50 -0.18 -2.58
N GLN A 70 -5.93 1.08 -2.43
CA GLN A 70 -7.08 1.62 -3.17
C GLN A 70 -6.88 1.55 -4.70
N ASN A 71 -5.67 1.79 -5.18
CA ASN A 71 -5.36 1.65 -6.61
C ASN A 71 -5.43 0.19 -7.07
N LEU A 72 -4.93 -0.77 -6.27
CA LEU A 72 -5.06 -2.20 -6.56
C LEU A 72 -6.53 -2.63 -6.62
N ASP A 73 -7.36 -2.19 -5.67
CA ASP A 73 -8.80 -2.45 -5.67
C ASP A 73 -9.49 -1.86 -6.90
N GLN A 74 -9.14 -0.62 -7.28
CA GLN A 74 -9.67 0.02 -8.49
C GLN A 74 -9.29 -0.75 -9.76
N VAL A 75 -8.03 -1.17 -9.87
CA VAL A 75 -7.54 -1.94 -11.02
C VAL A 75 -8.26 -3.29 -11.10
N TYR A 76 -8.38 -3.99 -9.97
CA TYR A 76 -9.11 -5.26 -9.91
C TYR A 76 -10.57 -5.09 -10.32
N GLY A 77 -11.26 -4.07 -9.78
CA GLY A 77 -12.63 -3.74 -10.17
C GLY A 77 -12.76 -3.36 -11.65
N SER A 78 -11.79 -2.65 -12.21
CA SER A 78 -11.79 -2.30 -13.64
C SER A 78 -11.59 -3.52 -14.54
N LEU A 79 -10.76 -4.47 -14.11
CA LEU A 79 -10.47 -5.69 -14.86
C LEU A 79 -11.60 -6.71 -14.76
N PHE A 80 -12.14 -6.94 -13.56
CA PHE A 80 -12.99 -8.08 -13.21
C PHE A 80 -14.34 -7.72 -12.57
N GLY A 81 -14.56 -6.46 -12.20
CA GLY A 81 -15.84 -6.00 -11.67
C GLY A 81 -16.95 -6.16 -12.70
N LYS A 82 -18.16 -6.51 -12.25
CA LYS A 82 -19.35 -6.47 -13.11
C LYS A 82 -19.52 -5.03 -13.58
N GLY A 83 -19.49 -4.82 -14.90
CA GLY A 83 -19.79 -3.53 -15.49
C GLY A 83 -21.15 -3.03 -14.99
N LYS A 84 -21.26 -1.71 -14.78
CA LYS A 84 -22.58 -1.09 -14.70
C LYS A 84 -23.37 -1.35 -15.99
#